data_AF-A0A124FYJ8-F1
#
_entry.id   AF-A0A124FYJ8-F1
#
_cell.length_a   1.000
_cell.length_b   1.000
_cell.length_c   1.000
_cell.angle_alpha   90.00
_cell.angle_beta   90.00
_cell.angle_gamma   90.00
#
_symmetry.space_group_name_H-M   'P 1'
#
loop_
_entity.id
_entity.type
_entity.pdbx_description
1 polymer ?
#
loop_
_entity_poly.entity_id
_entity_poly.type
_entity_poly.pdbx_seq_one_letter_code
_entity_poly.pdbx_strand_id
1 'polypeptide(L)'
;MRELEELLRSLDRDLVLIESQVYEDRIELHAKMGREEAVCPYCGAKSKSVHTIYLKAVSDLPVQSRQLTIVLQRRVFFCKNSECEKSRFAERFSFVDDYGRRTKRLNERIIELAANMSALKAEEIV
;
A
#
# COMPACT_ATOMS: atom_id res chain seq x y z
N MET A 1 -19.39 -3.33 -1.40
CA MET A 1 -18.45 -4.12 -0.58
C MET A 1 -17.57 -5.02 -1.42
N ARG A 2 -18.13 -5.95 -2.21
CA ARG A 2 -17.37 -6.87 -3.07
C ARG A 2 -16.34 -6.19 -3.99
N GLU A 3 -16.70 -5.08 -4.63
CA GLU A 3 -15.78 -4.34 -5.52
C GLU A 3 -14.55 -3.77 -4.79
N LEU A 4 -14.71 -3.32 -3.54
CA LEU A 4 -13.61 -2.76 -2.74
C LEU A 4 -12.66 -3.85 -2.25
N GLU A 5 -13.18 -5.04 -1.95
CA GLU A 5 -12.37 -6.22 -1.64
C GLU A 5 -11.59 -6.72 -2.87
N GLU A 6 -12.24 -6.76 -4.04
CA GLU A 6 -11.59 -7.09 -5.30
C GLU A 6 -10.49 -6.09 -5.65
N LEU A 7 -10.70 -4.80 -5.38
CA LEU A 7 -9.68 -3.78 -5.51
C LEU A 7 -8.47 -4.03 -4.60
N LEU A 8 -8.68 -4.36 -3.32
CA LEU A 8 -7.57 -4.69 -2.42
C LEU A 8 -6.80 -5.93 -2.89
N ARG A 9 -7.51 -6.98 -3.32
CA ARG A 9 -6.90 -8.20 -3.87
C ARG A 9 -6.13 -7.96 -5.15
N SER A 10 -6.49 -6.93 -5.93
CA SER A 10 -5.74 -6.52 -7.12
C SER A 10 -4.38 -5.89 -6.78
N LEU A 11 -4.24 -5.29 -5.58
CA LEU A 11 -2.99 -4.72 -5.09
C LEU A 11 -2.07 -5.78 -4.47
N ASP A 12 -2.63 -6.67 -3.66
CA ASP A 12 -1.96 -7.85 -3.12
C ASP A 12 -3.05 -8.89 -2.78
N ARG A 13 -2.91 -10.10 -3.31
CA ARG A 13 -3.87 -11.21 -3.14
C ARG A 13 -4.12 -11.59 -1.68
N ASP A 14 -3.16 -11.31 -0.80
CA ASP A 14 -3.22 -11.62 0.62
C ASP A 14 -3.83 -10.48 1.44
N LEU A 15 -4.18 -9.34 0.84
CA LEU A 15 -4.87 -8.27 1.58
C LEU A 15 -6.28 -8.69 1.96
N VAL A 16 -6.62 -8.41 3.21
CA VAL A 16 -7.93 -8.66 3.79
C VAL A 16 -8.51 -7.34 4.27
N LEU A 17 -9.71 -7.02 3.80
CA LEU A 17 -10.50 -5.90 4.29
C LEU A 17 -10.94 -6.18 5.73
N ILE A 18 -10.73 -5.22 6.61
CA ILE A 18 -11.18 -5.25 8.01
C ILE A 18 -12.49 -4.48 8.13
N GLU A 19 -12.48 -3.23 7.66
CA GLU A 19 -13.64 -2.36 7.64
C GLU A 19 -13.51 -1.33 6.53
N SER A 20 -14.63 -0.71 6.17
CA SER A 20 -14.68 0.38 5.22
C SER A 20 -15.56 1.50 5.74
N GLN A 21 -15.13 2.73 5.51
CA GLN A 21 -15.89 3.93 5.82
C GLN A 21 -16.06 4.75 4.53
N VAL A 22 -17.30 5.10 4.21
CA VAL A 22 -17.63 5.88 3.02
C VAL A 22 -18.14 7.24 3.47
N TYR A 23 -17.47 8.27 2.99
CA TYR A 23 -17.82 9.67 3.17
C TYR A 23 -18.28 10.25 1.83
N GLU A 24 -18.73 11.50 1.86
CA GLU A 24 -19.17 12.19 0.64
C GLU A 24 -18.04 12.31 -0.39
N ASP A 25 -16.85 12.72 0.05
CA ASP A 25 -15.67 13.07 -0.75
C ASP A 25 -14.60 11.97 -0.77
N ARG A 26 -14.64 11.03 0.18
CA ARG A 26 -13.60 10.01 0.36
C ARG A 26 -14.11 8.63 0.76
N ILE A 27 -13.31 7.63 0.48
CA ILE A 27 -13.48 6.25 0.94
C ILE A 27 -12.22 5.85 1.70
N GLU A 28 -12.40 5.30 2.90
CA GLU A 28 -11.33 4.76 3.72
C GLU A 28 -11.50 3.25 3.87
N LEU A 29 -10.47 2.48 3.51
CA LEU A 29 -10.43 1.03 3.64
C LEU A 29 -9.37 0.65 4.66
N HIS A 30 -9.77 -0.01 5.75
CA HIS A 30 -8.82 -0.60 6.69
C HIS A 30 -8.50 -2.01 6.25
N ALA A 31 -7.22 -2.30 6.07
CA ALA A 31 -6.79 -3.60 5.57
C ALA A 31 -5.56 -4.11 6.32
N LYS A 32 -5.43 -5.44 6.37
CA LYS A 32 -4.22 -6.12 6.86
C LYS A 32 -3.80 -7.18 5.87
N MET A 33 -2.59 -7.68 6.09
CA MET A 33 -2.17 -8.89 5.41
C MET A 33 -2.71 -10.13 6.08
N GLY A 34 -3.29 -11.04 5.30
CA GLY A 34 -3.86 -12.31 5.75
C GLY A 34 -2.81 -13.36 6.09
N ARG A 35 -1.59 -13.26 5.54
CA ARG A 35 -0.47 -14.13 5.89
C ARG A 35 -0.03 -13.94 7.34
N GLU A 36 0.28 -15.02 8.03
CA GLU A 36 0.74 -14.99 9.43
C GLU A 36 2.21 -14.58 9.59
N GLU A 37 3.00 -14.79 8.53
CA GLU A 37 4.44 -14.55 8.52
C GLU A 37 4.84 -13.45 7.53
N ALA A 38 5.97 -12.81 7.80
CA ALA A 38 6.64 -11.91 6.87
C ALA A 38 8.11 -12.29 6.70
N VAL A 39 8.68 -11.95 5.56
CA VAL A 39 10.09 -12.17 5.22
C VAL A 39 10.90 -10.95 5.61
N CYS A 40 11.98 -11.16 6.36
CA CYS A 40 12.94 -10.11 6.71
C CYS A 40 13.60 -9.60 5.43
N PRO A 41 13.49 -8.30 5.11
CA PRO A 41 14.07 -7.76 3.88
C PRO A 41 15.60 -7.68 3.90
N TYR A 42 16.22 -7.84 5.07
CA TYR A 42 17.67 -7.70 5.25
C TYR A 42 18.40 -9.05 5.12
N CYS A 43 17.77 -10.14 5.57
CA CYS A 43 18.40 -11.47 5.60
C CYS A 43 17.55 -12.60 5.00
N GLY A 44 16.33 -12.32 4.53
CA GLY A 44 15.42 -13.32 3.95
C GLY A 44 14.75 -14.27 4.95
N ALA A 45 15.06 -14.19 6.24
CA ALA A 45 14.45 -15.07 7.25
C ALA A 45 12.97 -14.75 7.46
N LYS A 46 12.13 -15.79 7.51
CA LYS A 46 10.71 -15.67 7.84
C LYS A 46 10.51 -15.48 9.34
N SER A 47 9.52 -14.68 9.72
CA SER A 47 9.11 -14.52 11.12
C SER A 47 7.60 -14.39 11.25
N LYS A 48 7.05 -15.08 12.27
CA LYS A 48 5.68 -14.93 12.77
C LYS A 48 5.60 -14.06 14.04
N SER A 49 6.75 -13.69 14.60
CA SER A 49 6.84 -13.02 15.91
C SER A 49 6.64 -11.51 15.77
N VAL A 50 5.40 -11.06 15.94
CA VAL A 50 5.05 -9.63 15.88
C VAL A 50 5.51 -8.92 17.16
N HIS A 51 6.25 -7.83 17.00
CA HIS A 51 6.66 -6.91 18.06
C HIS A 51 5.60 -5.83 18.31
N THR A 52 5.14 -5.18 17.24
CA THR A 52 4.14 -4.11 17.30
C THR A 52 3.39 -4.01 15.98
N ILE A 53 2.26 -3.31 15.99
CA ILE A 53 1.45 -3.01 14.81
C ILE A 53 1.19 -1.50 14.81
N TYR A 54 1.36 -0.86 13.66
CA TYR A 54 1.00 0.54 13.48
C TYR A 54 0.20 0.73 12.19
N LEU A 55 -0.55 1.83 12.13
CA LEU A 55 -1.36 2.17 10.96
C LEU A 55 -0.53 2.98 9.96
N LYS A 56 -0.62 2.62 8.67
CA LYS A 56 -0.03 3.37 7.55
C LYS A 56 -1.13 3.72 6.55
N ALA A 57 -1.48 4.99 6.47
CA ALA A 57 -2.39 5.50 5.45
C ALA A 57 -1.68 5.64 4.10
N VAL A 58 -2.31 5.14 3.04
CA VAL A 58 -1.80 5.17 1.67
C VAL A 58 -2.91 5.63 0.74
N SER A 59 -2.68 6.73 0.02
CA SER A 59 -3.61 7.20 -1.01
C SER A 59 -3.56 6.30 -2.23
N ASP A 60 -4.71 6.07 -2.84
CA ASP A 60 -4.85 5.26 -4.04
C ASP A 60 -5.72 5.96 -5.09
N LEU A 61 -5.90 5.33 -6.26
CA LEU A 61 -6.73 5.87 -7.33
C LEU A 61 -8.16 6.13 -6.85
N PRO A 62 -8.77 7.28 -7.22
CA PRO A 62 -10.15 7.59 -6.86
C PRO A 62 -11.14 6.54 -7.33
N VAL A 63 -12.20 6.32 -6.55
CA VAL A 63 -13.31 5.43 -6.89
C VAL A 63 -14.58 6.26 -6.92
N GLN A 64 -15.30 6.25 -8.05
CA GLN A 64 -16.52 7.05 -8.25
C GLN A 64 -16.34 8.53 -7.84
N SER A 65 -15.23 9.14 -8.29
CA SER A 65 -14.85 10.53 -7.97
C SER A 65 -14.55 10.82 -6.50
N ARG A 66 -14.49 9.80 -5.63
CA ARG A 66 -14.09 9.94 -4.23
C ARG A 66 -12.63 9.57 -4.04
N GLN A 67 -11.91 10.32 -3.22
CA GLN A 67 -10.53 9.98 -2.86
C GLN A 67 -10.50 8.66 -2.11
N LEU A 68 -9.68 7.70 -2.57
CA LEU A 68 -9.50 6.43 -1.88
C LEU A 68 -8.24 6.48 -1.00
N THR A 69 -8.41 6.09 0.26
CA THR A 69 -7.30 5.90 1.22
C THR A 69 -7.36 4.49 1.80
N ILE A 70 -6.24 3.80 1.76
CA ILE A 70 -6.07 2.46 2.35
C ILE A 70 -5.26 2.62 3.63
N VAL A 71 -5.87 2.32 4.78
CA VAL A 71 -5.23 2.30 6.10
C VAL A 71 -4.73 0.89 6.37
N LEU A 72 -3.43 0.69 6.20
CA LEU A 72 -2.78 -0.62 6.36
C LEU A 72 -2.38 -0.84 7.83
N GLN A 73 -2.78 -1.97 8.40
CA GLN A 73 -2.21 -2.48 9.64
C GLN A 73 -0.82 -3.06 9.34
N ARG A 74 0.22 -2.24 9.50
CA ARG A 74 1.61 -2.61 9.24
C ARG A 74 2.24 -3.21 10.49
N ARG A 75 2.62 -4.48 10.40
CA ARG A 75 3.28 -5.22 11.49
C ARG A 75 4.78 -4.97 11.49
N VAL A 76 5.38 -4.92 12.67
CA VAL A 76 6.83 -5.02 12.87
C VAL A 76 7.11 -6.37 13.49
N PHE A 77 8.02 -7.13 12.90
CA PHE A 77 8.39 -8.46 13.36
C PHE A 77 9.76 -8.44 14.03
N PHE A 78 9.98 -9.33 14.99
CA PHE A 78 11.32 -9.69 15.45
C PHE A 78 11.99 -10.59 14.40
N CYS A 79 13.21 -10.23 13.98
CA CYS A 79 14.03 -11.11 13.17
C CYS A 79 14.57 -12.23 14.06
N LYS A 80 14.41 -13.49 13.65
CA LYS A 80 14.91 -14.66 14.39
C LYS A 80 16.28 -15.15 13.92
N ASN A 81 16.83 -14.54 12.87
CA ASN A 81 18.19 -14.81 12.43
C ASN A 81 19.18 -14.00 13.28
N SER A 82 20.02 -14.69 14.05
CA SER A 82 21.05 -14.10 14.91
C SER A 82 22.17 -13.40 14.13
N GLU A 83 22.39 -13.77 12.86
CA GLU A 83 23.39 -13.14 11.99
C GLU A 83 22.85 -11.89 11.28
N CYS A 84 21.56 -11.58 11.44
CA CYS A 84 20.97 -10.40 10.83
C CYS A 84 21.34 -9.14 11.61
N GLU A 85 21.84 -8.13 10.90
CA GLU A 85 22.12 -6.80 11.47
C GLU A 85 20.88 -6.10 12.07
N LYS A 86 19.67 -6.53 11.70
CA LYS A 86 18.42 -5.99 12.21
C LYS A 86 17.72 -6.99 13.12
N SER A 87 17.52 -6.62 14.38
CA SER A 87 16.71 -7.39 15.33
C SER A 87 15.20 -7.33 15.04
N ARG A 88 14.76 -6.34 14.25
CA ARG A 88 13.36 -6.13 13.88
C ARG A 88 13.24 -5.65 12.43
N PHE A 89 12.14 -5.96 11.78
CA PHE A 89 11.82 -5.43 10.45
C PHE A 89 10.33 -5.13 10.33
N ALA A 90 10.02 -4.08 9.56
CA ALA A 90 8.64 -3.75 9.24
C ALA A 90 8.16 -4.59 8.04
N GLU A 91 6.92 -5.04 8.09
CA GLU A 91 6.26 -5.70 6.97
C GLU A 91 6.26 -4.78 5.74
N ARG A 92 6.54 -5.38 4.57
CA ARG A 92 6.56 -4.68 3.28
C ARG A 92 5.31 -5.00 2.48
N PHE A 93 4.88 -4.03 1.69
CA PHE A 93 3.75 -4.10 0.78
C PHE A 93 4.27 -3.86 -0.63
N SER A 94 4.14 -4.82 -1.55
CA SER A 94 4.75 -4.72 -2.89
C SER A 94 4.26 -3.51 -3.69
N PHE A 95 3.00 -3.10 -3.47
CA PHE A 95 2.31 -2.01 -4.15
C PHE A 95 2.55 -0.62 -3.53
N VAL A 96 3.34 -0.50 -2.46
CA VAL A 96 3.69 0.78 -1.80
C VAL A 96 5.17 0.79 -1.48
N ASP A 97 5.86 1.88 -1.77
CA ASP A 97 7.25 2.02 -1.32
C ASP A 97 7.33 2.08 0.21
N ASP A 98 8.44 1.64 0.80
CA ASP A 98 8.59 1.51 2.26
C ASP A 98 8.18 2.80 3.02
N TYR A 99 8.59 3.96 2.49
CA TYR A 99 8.25 5.29 2.98
C TYR A 99 7.19 6.01 2.15
N GLY A 100 6.69 5.38 1.09
CA GLY A 100 5.67 5.92 0.20
C GLY A 100 4.34 6.17 0.92
N ARG A 101 3.64 7.22 0.50
CA ARG A 101 2.27 7.57 0.95
C ARG A 101 1.21 7.35 -0.13
N ARG A 102 1.62 6.84 -1.28
CA ARG A 102 0.77 6.58 -2.45
C ARG A 102 1.05 5.17 -2.95
N THR A 103 0.04 4.52 -3.52
CA THR A 103 0.26 3.28 -4.26
C THR A 103 1.13 3.56 -5.48
N LYS A 104 1.92 2.57 -5.90
CA LYS A 104 2.76 2.68 -7.10
C LYS A 104 1.94 3.04 -8.34
N ARG A 105 0.79 2.38 -8.52
CA ARG A 105 -0.16 2.69 -9.60
C ARG A 105 -0.67 4.13 -9.60
N LEU A 106 -0.86 4.75 -8.42
CA LEU A 106 -1.23 6.15 -8.34
C LEU A 106 -0.07 7.06 -8.77
N ASN A 107 1.16 6.76 -8.34
CA ASN A 107 2.34 7.49 -8.78
C ASN A 107 2.53 7.40 -10.30
N GLU A 108 2.39 6.19 -10.87
CA GLU A 108 2.45 5.95 -12.32
C GLU A 108 1.39 6.79 -13.06
N ARG A 109 0.15 6.80 -12.58
CA ARG A 109 -0.93 7.59 -13.18
C ARG A 109 -0.66 9.10 -13.14
N ILE A 110 -0.08 9.61 -12.05
CA ILE A 110 0.32 11.02 -11.94
C ILE A 110 1.38 11.36 -12.98
N ILE A 111 2.39 10.49 -13.14
CA ILE A 111 3.47 10.68 -14.13
C ILE A 111 2.90 10.69 -15.55
N GLU A 112 2.02 9.74 -15.88
CA GLU A 112 1.35 9.65 -17.18
C GLU A 112 0.55 10.92 -17.51
N LEU A 113 -0.26 11.40 -16.57
CA LEU A 113 -1.04 12.63 -16.74
C LEU A 113 -0.14 13.86 -16.92
N ALA A 114 0.95 13.97 -16.16
CA ALA A 114 1.89 15.07 -16.30
C ALA A 114 2.59 15.08 -17.67
N ALA A 115 2.96 13.90 -18.18
CA ALA A 115 3.54 13.75 -19.51
C ALA A 115 2.55 14.16 -20.62
N ASN A 116 1.30 13.71 -20.53
CA ASN A 116 0.26 14.02 -21.52
C ASN A 116 -0.15 15.51 -21.51
N MET A 117 -0.25 16.14 -20.33
CA MET A 117 -0.52 17.57 -20.24
C MET A 117 0.60 18.43 -20.84
N SER A 118 1.85 17.94 -20.80
CA SER A 118 3.00 18.63 -21.40
C SER A 118 2.98 18.51 -22.93
N ALA A 119 2.52 17.38 -23.47
CA ALA A 119 2.40 17.17 -24.91
C ALA A 119 1.29 18.03 -25.54
N LEU A 120 0.11 18.12 -24.91
CA LEU A 120 -1.01 18.92 -25.41
C LEU A 120 -0.69 20.43 -25.45
N LYS A 121 0.10 20.93 -24.49
CA LYS A 121 0.59 22.32 -24.50
C LYS A 121 1.63 22.60 -25.58
N ALA A 122 2.37 21.60 -26.05
CA ALA A 122 3.34 21.77 -27.14
C ALA A 122 2.64 21.86 -28.50
N GLU A 123 1.53 21.15 -28.69
CA GLU A 123 0.72 21.22 -29.92
C GLU A 123 -0.04 22.54 -30.06
N GLU A 124 -0.44 23.19 -28.97
CA GLU A 124 -1.09 24.52 -29.03
C GLU A 124 -0.14 25.69 -29.36
N ILE A 125 1.18 25.46 -29.31
CA ILE A 125 2.22 26.50 -29.54
C ILE A 125 2.82 26.42 -30.96
N VAL A 126 2.50 25.39 -31.75
CA VAL A 126 3.02 25.18 -33.12
C VAL A 126 1.98 25.55 -34.17
#